data_AF-A0AAN8ZWD6-F1
#
_entry.id   AF-A0AAN8ZWD6-F1
#
_cell.length_a   1.000
_cell.length_b   1.000
_cell.length_c   1.000
_cell.angle_alpha   90.00
_cell.angle_beta   90.00
_cell.angle_gamma   90.00
#
_symmetry.space_group_name_H-M   'P 1'
#
loop_
_entity.id
_entity.type
_entity.pdbx_description
1 polymer ?
#
loop_
_entity_poly.entity_id
_entity_poly.type
_entity_poly.pdbx_seq_one_letter_code
_entity_poly.pdbx_strand_id
1 'polypeptide(L)'
;MADSRNLLQLLLSFAVGGLLGDVFLHLLPEAWSLALEAGAGPHEAFTQVGLCVLAGIFVFIVVEMLAVHDSSAQYNNNTKDVSGATKKEVSGYLNLIANGIDNFTHGLAVAGSFMVSYKTGLLTTGAILIHEVPHEIGDFAILLKSGFNRWEATQAQLYTAGVGLLGALFTLFIGTSDILGGIQVYILPFTAGGFLNIALVTVLPELLQEERPAQSCAQLLCLLCGTFTMAAVAVTS
;
A
#
# COMPACT_ATOMS: atom_id res chain seq x y z
N MET A 1 -10.60 16.17 21.97
CA MET A 1 -11.06 16.09 20.56
C MET A 1 -10.10 16.75 19.58
N ALA A 2 -9.63 17.99 19.81
CA ALA A 2 -8.66 18.65 18.92
C ALA A 2 -7.29 17.93 18.87
N ASP A 3 -6.80 17.46 20.02
CA ASP A 3 -5.50 16.79 20.13
C ASP A 3 -5.45 15.44 19.38
N SER A 4 -6.50 14.63 19.51
CA SER A 4 -6.65 13.36 18.77
C SER A 4 -6.75 13.54 17.26
N ARG A 5 -7.33 14.66 16.79
CA ARG A 5 -7.41 14.99 15.36
C ARG A 5 -6.04 15.40 14.80
N ASN A 6 -5.29 16.21 15.55
CA ASN A 6 -3.93 16.60 15.17
C ASN A 6 -3.02 15.36 15.11
N LEU A 7 -3.11 14.46 16.10
CA LEU A 7 -2.35 13.20 16.09
C LEU A 7 -2.67 12.34 14.86
N LEU A 8 -3.96 12.19 14.52
CA LEU A 8 -4.37 11.43 13.33
C LEU A 8 -3.79 12.04 12.04
N GLN A 9 -3.81 13.36 11.89
CA GLN A 9 -3.19 14.02 10.73
C GLN A 9 -1.67 13.79 10.65
N LEU A 10 -0.97 13.79 11.79
CA LEU A 10 0.47 13.50 11.83
C LEU A 10 0.75 12.03 11.44
N LEU A 11 -0.06 11.09 11.93
CA LEU A 11 0.02 9.68 11.54
C LEU A 11 -0.29 9.48 10.05
N LEU A 12 -1.29 10.18 9.50
CA LEU A 12 -1.58 10.16 8.07
C LEU A 12 -0.45 10.77 7.24
N SER A 13 0.22 11.80 7.75
CA SER A 13 1.39 12.38 7.07
C SER A 13 2.54 11.39 7.02
N PHE A 14 2.81 10.71 8.14
CA PHE A 14 3.75 9.60 8.19
C PHE A 14 3.35 8.47 7.22
N ALA A 15 2.06 8.11 7.17
CA ALA A 15 1.51 7.10 6.26
C ALA A 15 1.78 7.44 4.79
N VAL A 16 1.49 8.68 4.36
CA VAL A 16 1.78 9.12 2.99
C VAL A 16 3.28 9.04 2.69
N GLY A 17 4.12 9.50 3.61
CA GLY A 17 5.57 9.41 3.47
C GLY A 17 6.07 7.96 3.35
N GLY A 18 5.50 7.08 4.17
CA GLY A 18 5.75 5.63 4.17
C GLY A 18 5.34 4.98 2.86
N LEU A 19 4.08 5.15 2.42
CA LEU A 19 3.57 4.60 1.15
C LEU A 19 4.38 5.07 -0.06
N LEU A 20 4.76 6.36 -0.12
CA LEU A 20 5.62 6.86 -1.20
C LEU A 20 7.04 6.27 -1.12
N GLY A 21 7.59 6.14 0.09
CA GLY A 21 8.87 5.48 0.30
C GLY A 21 8.86 4.02 -0.10
N ASP A 22 7.80 3.30 0.23
CA ASP A 22 7.58 1.90 -0.17
C ASP A 22 7.56 1.74 -1.69
N VAL A 23 6.68 2.48 -2.36
CA VAL A 23 6.55 2.46 -3.82
C VAL A 23 7.90 2.71 -4.51
N PHE A 24 8.56 3.82 -4.17
CA PHE A 24 9.73 4.26 -4.94
C PHE A 24 11.03 3.56 -4.54
N LEU A 25 11.16 3.08 -3.31
CA LEU A 25 12.40 2.53 -2.79
C LEU A 25 12.38 1.00 -2.66
N HIS A 26 11.22 0.36 -2.71
CA HIS A 26 11.08 -1.10 -2.65
C HIS A 26 10.33 -1.66 -3.85
N LEU A 27 9.04 -1.32 -4.04
CA LEU A 27 8.19 -1.99 -5.03
C LEU A 27 8.66 -1.77 -6.47
N LEU A 28 8.98 -0.54 -6.87
CA LEU A 28 9.43 -0.25 -8.23
C LEU A 28 10.82 -0.83 -8.54
N PRO A 29 11.85 -0.65 -7.68
CA PRO A 29 13.13 -1.33 -7.84
C PRO A 29 13.01 -2.85 -8.00
N GLU A 30 12.20 -3.49 -7.16
CA GLU A 30 11.98 -4.94 -7.18
C GLU A 30 11.22 -5.37 -8.44
N ALA A 31 10.20 -4.62 -8.87
CA ALA A 31 9.49 -4.91 -10.10
C ALA A 31 10.42 -4.86 -11.33
N TRP A 32 11.36 -3.92 -11.36
CA TRP A 32 12.36 -3.84 -12.43
C TRP A 32 13.38 -4.97 -12.37
N SER A 33 13.89 -5.34 -11.19
CA SER A 33 14.83 -6.46 -11.05
C SER A 33 14.19 -7.77 -11.51
N LEU A 34 12.97 -8.06 -11.06
CA LEU A 34 12.22 -9.26 -11.44
C LEU A 34 11.95 -9.32 -12.95
N ALA A 35 11.60 -8.19 -13.58
CA ALA A 35 11.36 -8.15 -15.02
C ALA A 35 12.63 -8.43 -15.84
N LEU A 36 13.77 -7.92 -15.38
CA LEU A 36 15.08 -8.21 -15.99
C LEU A 36 15.49 -9.67 -15.79
N GLU A 37 15.27 -10.22 -14.60
CA GLU A 37 15.53 -11.63 -14.30
C GLU A 37 14.65 -12.59 -15.11
N ALA A 38 13.42 -12.17 -15.42
CA ALA A 38 12.51 -12.88 -16.33
C ALA A 38 12.93 -12.80 -17.82
N GLY A 39 14.01 -12.08 -18.14
CA GLY A 39 14.60 -12.04 -19.47
C GLY A 39 14.11 -10.91 -20.37
N ALA A 40 13.34 -9.94 -19.86
CA ALA A 40 12.95 -8.77 -20.64
C ALA A 40 14.17 -7.85 -20.92
N GLY A 41 14.19 -7.22 -22.09
CA GLY A 41 15.18 -6.18 -22.36
C GLY A 41 14.97 -4.96 -21.44
N PRO A 42 16.00 -4.16 -21.11
CA PRO A 42 15.85 -3.05 -20.15
C PRO A 42 14.71 -2.10 -20.49
N HIS A 43 14.60 -1.68 -21.75
CA HIS A 43 13.52 -0.79 -22.19
C HIS A 43 12.13 -1.43 -22.06
N GLU A 44 12.02 -2.73 -22.33
CA GLU A 44 10.77 -3.49 -22.21
C GLU A 44 10.36 -3.61 -20.74
N ALA A 45 11.31 -3.94 -19.85
CA ALA A 45 11.09 -4.02 -18.41
C ALA A 45 10.58 -2.68 -17.83
N PHE A 46 11.25 -1.56 -18.14
CA PHE A 46 10.80 -0.23 -17.69
C PHE A 46 9.40 0.12 -18.21
N THR A 47 9.14 -0.18 -19.49
CA THR A 47 7.84 0.12 -20.12
C THR A 47 6.74 -0.73 -19.49
N GLN A 48 6.96 -2.03 -19.31
CA GLN A 48 6.01 -2.96 -18.72
C GLN A 48 5.68 -2.58 -17.28
N VAL A 49 6.70 -2.35 -16.45
CA VAL A 49 6.50 -1.89 -15.06
C VAL A 49 5.70 -0.58 -15.04
N GLY A 50 6.07 0.40 -15.88
CA GLY A 50 5.33 1.66 -15.98
C GLY A 50 3.86 1.48 -16.39
N LEU A 51 3.58 0.58 -17.34
CA LEU A 51 2.21 0.26 -17.76
C LEU A 51 1.40 -0.41 -16.64
N CYS A 52 2.02 -1.31 -15.87
CA CYS A 52 1.37 -1.94 -14.72
C CYS A 52 1.06 -0.94 -13.61
N VAL A 53 1.98 -0.01 -13.31
CA VAL A 53 1.74 1.10 -12.36
C VAL A 53 0.57 1.96 -12.80
N LEU A 54 0.54 2.37 -14.08
CA LEU A 54 -0.57 3.15 -14.63
C LEU A 54 -1.88 2.36 -14.58
N ALA A 55 -1.86 1.06 -14.86
CA ALA A 55 -3.04 0.21 -14.74
C ALA A 55 -3.54 0.17 -13.29
N GLY A 56 -2.66 0.03 -12.30
CA GLY A 56 -2.99 0.10 -10.87
C GLY A 56 -3.67 1.42 -10.49
N ILE A 57 -3.05 2.55 -10.87
CA ILE A 57 -3.61 3.88 -10.64
C ILE A 57 -5.01 4.00 -11.28
N PHE A 58 -5.16 3.65 -12.56
CA PHE A 58 -6.43 3.81 -13.25
C PHE A 58 -7.52 2.90 -12.71
N VAL A 59 -7.21 1.66 -12.34
CA VAL A 59 -8.18 0.77 -11.71
C VAL A 59 -8.66 1.36 -10.39
N PHE A 60 -7.75 1.84 -9.54
CA PHE A 60 -8.13 2.46 -8.27
C PHE A 60 -8.96 3.73 -8.47
N ILE A 61 -8.58 4.61 -9.41
CA ILE A 61 -9.37 5.79 -9.78
C ILE A 61 -10.77 5.38 -10.26
N VAL A 62 -10.88 4.36 -11.12
CA VAL A 62 -12.19 3.89 -11.61
C VAL A 62 -13.04 3.36 -10.46
N VAL A 63 -12.47 2.59 -9.55
CA VAL A 63 -13.20 2.09 -8.37
C VAL A 63 -13.67 3.25 -7.49
N GLU A 64 -12.81 4.23 -7.20
CA GLU A 64 -13.19 5.43 -6.46
C GLU A 64 -14.30 6.22 -7.19
N MET A 65 -14.19 6.37 -8.51
CA MET A 65 -15.17 7.07 -9.33
C MET A 65 -16.54 6.38 -9.31
N LEU A 66 -16.56 5.05 -9.47
CA LEU A 66 -17.78 4.25 -9.43
C LEU A 66 -18.44 4.32 -8.05
N ALA A 67 -17.66 4.25 -6.98
CA ALA A 67 -18.20 4.30 -5.62
C ALA A 67 -18.78 5.69 -5.29
N VAL A 68 -18.15 6.76 -5.75
CA VAL A 68 -18.70 8.13 -5.64
C VAL A 68 -19.99 8.27 -6.45
N HIS A 69 -20.04 7.69 -7.65
CA HIS A 69 -21.23 7.75 -8.50
C HIS A 69 -22.43 7.02 -7.85
N ASP A 70 -22.23 5.82 -7.34
CA ASP A 70 -23.28 5.04 -6.66
C ASP A 70 -23.84 5.78 -5.43
N SER A 71 -22.94 6.42 -4.66
CA SER A 71 -23.31 7.28 -3.52
C SER A 71 -24.17 8.48 -3.95
N SER A 72 -23.87 9.08 -5.10
CA SER A 72 -24.63 10.21 -5.64
C SER A 72 -26.01 9.83 -6.19
N ALA A 73 -26.17 8.59 -6.67
CA ALA A 73 -27.47 8.06 -7.08
C ALA A 73 -28.40 7.81 -5.88
N GLN A 74 -27.85 7.38 -4.72
CA GLN A 74 -28.60 7.25 -3.47
C GLN A 74 -29.00 8.61 -2.84
N TYR A 75 -28.21 9.66 -3.04
CA TYR A 75 -28.50 11.02 -2.53
C TYR A 75 -29.87 11.56 -2.99
N ASN A 76 -30.35 11.15 -4.17
CA ASN A 76 -31.63 11.61 -4.70
C ASN A 76 -32.85 11.03 -3.96
N ASN A 77 -32.68 10.06 -3.06
CA ASN A 77 -33.81 9.33 -2.46
C ASN A 77 -33.98 9.40 -0.93
N ASN A 78 -33.03 9.88 -0.10
CA ASN A 78 -33.29 10.23 1.32
C ASN A 78 -32.04 10.83 2.03
N THR A 79 -32.25 11.89 2.83
CA THR A 79 -31.37 12.43 3.91
C THR A 79 -29.99 13.05 3.55
N LYS A 80 -29.64 14.15 4.25
CA LYS A 80 -28.67 15.18 3.81
C LYS A 80 -27.19 15.05 4.24
N ASP A 81 -26.75 13.99 4.95
CA ASP A 81 -25.41 13.98 5.58
C ASP A 81 -24.46 12.82 5.18
N VAL A 82 -24.76 12.03 4.14
CA VAL A 82 -24.04 10.75 3.89
C VAL A 82 -22.83 10.87 2.93
N SER A 83 -22.78 11.86 2.03
CA SER A 83 -21.84 11.86 0.89
C SER A 83 -20.34 11.96 1.26
N GLY A 84 -20.00 12.62 2.38
CA GLY A 84 -18.62 12.70 2.86
C GLY A 84 -18.12 11.45 3.62
N ALA A 85 -19.04 10.63 4.13
CA ALA A 85 -18.72 9.38 4.80
C ALA A 85 -18.35 8.28 3.80
N THR A 86 -19.10 8.18 2.69
CA THR A 86 -18.92 7.09 1.72
C THR A 86 -17.57 7.16 0.98
N LYS A 87 -17.09 8.36 0.61
CA LYS A 87 -15.76 8.50 0.00
C LYS A 87 -14.64 8.10 0.98
N LYS A 88 -14.81 8.41 2.27
CA LYS A 88 -13.85 8.02 3.31
C LYS A 88 -13.85 6.52 3.56
N GLU A 89 -15.01 5.88 3.56
CA GLU A 89 -15.14 4.42 3.70
C GLU A 89 -14.51 3.68 2.52
N VAL A 90 -14.74 4.11 1.28
CA VAL A 90 -14.16 3.50 0.06
C VAL A 90 -12.63 3.52 0.09
N SER A 91 -12.04 4.64 0.53
CA SER A 91 -10.59 4.74 0.74
C SER A 91 -10.05 3.65 1.65
N GLY A 92 -10.78 3.31 2.72
CA GLY A 92 -10.36 2.31 3.69
C GLY A 92 -10.37 0.92 3.07
N TYR A 93 -11.41 0.58 2.32
CA TYR A 93 -11.49 -0.70 1.62
C TYR A 93 -10.45 -0.84 0.50
N LEU A 94 -10.19 0.22 -0.27
CA LEU A 94 -9.11 0.23 -1.26
C LEU A 94 -7.75 0.03 -0.60
N ASN A 95 -7.53 0.62 0.58
CA ASN A 95 -6.33 0.39 1.37
C ASN A 95 -6.19 -1.09 1.77
N LEU A 96 -7.27 -1.71 2.28
CA LEU A 96 -7.26 -3.13 2.64
C LEU A 96 -6.98 -4.04 1.43
N ILE A 97 -7.52 -3.70 0.26
CA ILE A 97 -7.27 -4.48 -0.97
C ILE A 97 -5.81 -4.34 -1.38
N ALA A 98 -5.27 -3.13 -1.42
CA ALA A 98 -3.87 -2.89 -1.76
C ALA A 98 -2.93 -3.61 -0.78
N ASN A 99 -3.16 -3.45 0.53
CA ASN A 99 -2.39 -4.13 1.57
C ASN A 99 -2.54 -5.66 1.50
N GLY A 100 -3.72 -6.17 1.16
CA GLY A 100 -3.93 -7.61 0.97
C GLY A 100 -3.12 -8.18 -0.21
N ILE A 101 -3.03 -7.44 -1.32
CA ILE A 101 -2.22 -7.84 -2.48
C ILE A 101 -0.72 -7.76 -2.14
N ASP A 102 -0.32 -6.72 -1.41
CA ASP A 102 1.07 -6.54 -1.00
C ASP A 102 1.53 -7.67 -0.05
N ASN A 103 0.73 -7.93 1.00
CA ASN A 103 0.90 -9.07 1.91
C ASN A 103 0.98 -10.40 1.15
N PHE A 104 0.13 -10.60 0.14
CA PHE A 104 0.20 -11.78 -0.73
C PHE A 104 1.58 -11.91 -1.39
N THR A 105 2.10 -10.83 -1.97
CA THR A 105 3.41 -10.82 -2.61
C THR A 105 4.56 -11.04 -1.62
N HIS A 106 4.47 -10.50 -0.40
CA HIS A 106 5.38 -10.83 0.69
C HIS A 106 5.35 -12.32 1.03
N GLY A 107 4.16 -12.92 1.07
CA GLY A 107 3.99 -14.36 1.18
C GLY A 107 4.75 -15.14 0.10
N LEU A 108 4.62 -14.71 -1.16
CA LEU A 108 5.34 -15.33 -2.28
C LEU A 108 6.87 -15.23 -2.10
N ALA A 109 7.36 -14.04 -1.74
CA ALA A 109 8.79 -13.77 -1.56
C ALA A 109 9.39 -14.56 -0.39
N VAL A 110 8.68 -14.64 0.75
CA VAL A 110 9.11 -15.43 1.91
C VAL A 110 9.19 -16.92 1.55
N ALA A 111 8.14 -17.49 0.96
CA ALA A 111 8.19 -18.91 0.60
C ALA A 111 9.26 -19.21 -0.48
N GLY A 112 9.37 -18.37 -1.50
CA GLY A 112 10.37 -18.52 -2.56
C GLY A 112 11.80 -18.44 -2.04
N SER A 113 12.08 -17.51 -1.13
CA SER A 113 13.41 -17.38 -0.51
C SER A 113 13.79 -18.57 0.37
N PHE A 114 12.83 -19.18 1.10
CA PHE A 114 13.06 -20.43 1.83
C PHE A 114 13.30 -21.64 0.92
N MET A 115 12.71 -21.65 -0.29
CA MET A 115 12.99 -22.66 -1.30
C MET A 115 14.41 -22.54 -1.86
N VAL A 116 14.98 -21.32 -1.90
CA VAL A 116 16.39 -21.10 -2.29
C VAL A 116 17.34 -21.55 -1.19
N SER A 117 17.20 -21.02 0.04
CA SER A 117 17.96 -21.47 1.20
C SER A 117 17.34 -20.99 2.52
N TYR A 118 17.60 -21.72 3.61
CA TYR A 118 17.16 -21.30 4.95
C TYR A 118 17.70 -19.92 5.35
N LYS A 119 18.94 -19.60 4.96
CA LYS A 119 19.56 -18.30 5.24
C LYS A 119 18.87 -17.18 4.47
N THR A 120 18.61 -17.38 3.18
CA THR A 120 17.89 -16.41 2.34
C THR A 120 16.49 -16.18 2.87
N GLY A 121 15.76 -17.26 3.20
CA GLY A 121 14.42 -17.19 3.79
C GLY A 121 14.36 -16.35 5.06
N LEU A 122 15.26 -16.58 6.02
CA LEU A 122 15.32 -15.79 7.26
C LEU A 122 15.62 -14.32 7.02
N LEU A 123 16.53 -14.01 6.07
CA LEU A 123 16.86 -12.63 5.73
C LEU A 123 15.68 -11.91 5.07
N THR A 124 15.03 -12.54 4.10
CA THR A 124 13.85 -11.99 3.42
C THR A 124 12.69 -11.77 4.38
N THR A 125 12.39 -12.73 5.27
CA THR A 125 11.37 -12.54 6.32
C THR A 125 11.72 -11.40 7.26
N GLY A 126 12.99 -11.30 7.70
CA GLY A 126 13.44 -10.21 8.56
C GLY A 126 13.30 -8.84 7.88
N ALA A 127 13.74 -8.72 6.63
CA ALA A 127 13.62 -7.51 5.83
C ALA A 127 12.16 -7.08 5.68
N ILE A 128 11.27 -8.03 5.34
CA ILE A 128 9.84 -7.76 5.19
C ILE A 128 9.21 -7.30 6.51
N LEU A 129 9.48 -8.00 7.61
CA LEU A 129 8.95 -7.61 8.92
C LEU A 129 9.37 -6.18 9.33
N ILE A 130 10.58 -5.75 8.94
CA ILE A 130 11.08 -4.43 9.28
C ILE A 130 10.37 -3.34 8.45
N HIS A 131 10.11 -3.55 7.15
CA HIS A 131 9.37 -2.57 6.34
C HIS A 131 7.85 -2.58 6.61
N GLU A 132 7.30 -3.70 7.09
CA GLU A 132 5.87 -3.82 7.36
C GLU A 132 5.44 -3.01 8.58
N VAL A 133 6.30 -2.85 9.59
CA VAL A 133 5.93 -2.09 10.79
C VAL A 133 5.57 -0.63 10.46
N PRO A 134 6.39 0.14 9.71
CA PRO A 134 6.01 1.47 9.23
C PRO A 134 4.75 1.46 8.35
N HIS A 135 4.63 0.46 7.47
CA HIS A 135 3.54 0.35 6.50
C HIS A 135 2.19 0.12 7.20
N GLU A 136 2.09 -0.89 8.07
CA GLU A 136 0.90 -1.24 8.86
C GLU A 136 0.47 -0.14 9.85
N ILE A 137 1.40 0.68 10.34
CA ILE A 137 1.08 1.87 11.14
C ILE A 137 0.36 2.91 10.26
N GLY A 138 0.82 3.07 9.02
CA GLY A 138 0.23 3.98 8.04
C GLY A 138 -1.18 3.55 7.64
N ASP A 139 -1.33 2.27 7.30
CA ASP A 139 -2.61 1.65 6.96
C ASP A 139 -3.62 1.77 8.09
N PHE A 140 -3.18 1.55 9.33
CA PHE A 140 -4.04 1.68 10.50
C PHE A 140 -4.57 3.12 10.63
N ALA A 141 -3.72 4.11 10.37
CA ALA A 141 -4.13 5.51 10.36
C ALA A 141 -5.16 5.82 9.25
N ILE A 142 -4.99 5.22 8.06
CA ILE A 142 -5.93 5.34 6.94
C ILE A 142 -7.28 4.72 7.32
N LEU A 143 -7.30 3.53 7.95
CA LEU A 143 -8.54 2.88 8.39
C LEU A 143 -9.29 3.70 9.45
N LEU A 144 -8.58 4.23 10.45
CA LEU A 144 -9.18 5.12 11.44
C LEU A 144 -9.77 6.38 10.80
N LYS A 145 -9.08 6.94 9.80
CA LYS A 145 -9.57 8.08 9.01
C LYS A 145 -10.83 7.71 8.22
N SER A 146 -10.89 6.49 7.71
CA SER A 146 -12.02 5.94 6.95
C SER A 146 -13.25 5.57 7.79
N GLY A 147 -13.18 5.73 9.12
CA GLY A 147 -14.32 5.54 10.02
C GLY A 147 -14.28 4.24 10.82
N PHE A 148 -13.26 3.40 10.62
CA PHE A 148 -13.07 2.18 11.40
C PHE A 148 -12.71 2.54 12.84
N ASN A 149 -13.23 1.79 13.80
CA ASN A 149 -12.72 1.85 15.15
C ASN A 149 -11.40 1.05 15.27
N ARG A 150 -10.68 1.22 16.40
CA ARG A 150 -9.36 0.60 16.59
C ARG A 150 -9.38 -0.93 16.48
N TRP A 151 -10.46 -1.56 16.94
CA TRP A 151 -10.59 -3.00 16.91
C TRP A 151 -10.91 -3.50 15.50
N GLU A 152 -11.84 -2.84 14.81
CA GLU A 152 -12.17 -3.13 13.41
C GLU A 152 -10.94 -2.98 12.52
N ALA A 153 -10.17 -1.89 12.67
CA ALA A 153 -8.94 -1.66 11.92
C ALA A 153 -7.89 -2.76 12.20
N THR A 154 -7.72 -3.14 13.47
CA THR A 154 -6.79 -4.23 13.85
C THR A 154 -7.21 -5.57 13.25
N GLN A 155 -8.51 -5.90 13.30
CA GLN A 155 -9.04 -7.14 12.72
C GLN A 155 -8.88 -7.15 11.20
N ALA A 156 -9.17 -6.03 10.54
CA ALA A 156 -9.03 -5.89 9.10
C ALA A 156 -7.57 -6.10 8.65
N GLN A 157 -6.60 -5.51 9.35
CA GLN A 157 -5.17 -5.73 9.08
C GLN A 157 -4.72 -7.16 9.38
N LEU A 158 -5.29 -7.81 10.40
CA LEU A 158 -4.99 -9.23 10.63
C LEU A 158 -5.52 -10.12 9.50
N TYR A 159 -6.67 -9.77 8.89
CA TYR A 159 -7.17 -10.47 7.72
C TYR A 159 -6.28 -10.26 6.49
N THR A 160 -5.78 -9.04 6.23
CA THR A 160 -4.84 -8.79 5.11
C THR A 160 -3.52 -9.50 5.31
N ALA A 161 -2.96 -9.50 6.53
CA ALA A 161 -1.78 -10.30 6.87
C ALA A 161 -1.99 -11.81 6.63
N GLY A 162 -3.21 -12.30 6.89
CA GLY A 162 -3.61 -13.68 6.56
C GLY A 162 -3.54 -14.02 5.06
N VAL A 163 -3.71 -13.03 4.18
CA VAL A 163 -3.54 -13.20 2.72
C VAL A 163 -2.08 -13.50 2.38
N GLY A 164 -1.11 -12.98 3.15
CA GLY A 164 0.30 -13.34 2.98
C GLY A 164 0.58 -14.82 3.23
N LEU A 165 -0.12 -15.45 4.17
CA LEU A 165 -0.04 -16.91 4.34
C LEU A 165 -0.53 -17.65 3.09
N LEU A 166 -1.58 -17.15 2.43
CA LEU A 166 -2.07 -17.73 1.17
C LEU A 166 -1.04 -17.60 0.05
N GLY A 167 -0.32 -16.48 -0.03
CA GLY A 167 0.81 -16.32 -0.96
C GLY A 167 1.92 -17.32 -0.70
N ALA A 168 2.32 -17.49 0.56
CA ALA A 168 3.34 -18.47 0.91
C ALA A 168 2.92 -19.90 0.55
N LEU A 169 1.67 -20.28 0.84
CA LEU A 169 1.12 -21.59 0.46
C LEU A 169 1.07 -21.75 -1.06
N PHE A 170 0.60 -20.74 -1.79
CA PHE A 170 0.53 -20.75 -3.25
C PHE A 170 1.91 -21.03 -3.88
N THR A 171 2.95 -20.39 -3.36
CA THR A 171 4.34 -20.64 -3.78
C THR A 171 4.78 -22.08 -3.53
N LEU A 172 4.52 -22.60 -2.32
CA LEU A 172 4.88 -23.97 -1.97
C LEU A 172 4.13 -25.03 -2.79
N PHE A 173 2.88 -24.75 -3.19
CA PHE A 173 2.09 -25.66 -4.01
C PHE A 173 2.49 -25.65 -5.49
N ILE A 174 2.84 -24.48 -6.04
CA ILE A 174 3.24 -24.37 -7.45
C ILE A 174 4.65 -24.90 -7.66
N GLY A 175 5.58 -24.60 -6.75
CA GLY A 175 6.92 -25.18 -6.73
C GLY A 175 7.84 -24.79 -7.91
N THR A 176 7.37 -24.00 -8.88
CA THR A 176 8.13 -23.57 -10.05
C THR A 176 8.45 -22.07 -9.99
N SER A 177 9.74 -21.74 -9.95
CA SER A 177 10.26 -20.36 -9.90
C SER A 177 9.78 -19.50 -11.08
N ASP A 178 9.65 -20.09 -12.26
CA ASP A 178 9.34 -19.35 -13.49
C ASP A 178 7.90 -18.79 -13.51
N ILE A 179 6.94 -19.55 -12.96
CA ILE A 179 5.54 -19.11 -12.85
C ILE A 179 5.42 -18.00 -11.81
N LEU A 180 6.16 -18.12 -10.71
CA LEU A 180 6.13 -17.16 -9.60
C LEU A 180 6.74 -15.83 -9.99
N GLY A 181 7.90 -15.84 -10.66
CA GLY A 181 8.52 -14.64 -11.23
C GLY A 181 7.58 -13.97 -12.22
N GLY A 182 6.94 -14.75 -13.10
CA GLY A 182 5.95 -14.23 -14.05
C GLY A 182 4.79 -13.50 -13.38
N ILE A 183 4.26 -13.99 -12.25
CA ILE A 183 3.15 -13.35 -11.53
C ILE A 183 3.60 -12.06 -10.82
N GLN A 184 4.73 -12.11 -10.12
CA GLN A 184 5.25 -10.97 -9.34
C GLN A 184 5.57 -9.76 -10.22
N VAL A 185 6.11 -10.00 -11.43
CA VAL A 185 6.44 -8.96 -12.41
C VAL A 185 5.23 -8.10 -12.81
N TYR A 186 3.99 -8.61 -12.69
CA TYR A 186 2.78 -7.83 -12.94
C TYR A 186 2.13 -7.30 -11.66
N ILE A 187 2.10 -8.11 -10.60
CA ILE A 187 1.38 -7.76 -9.37
C ILE A 187 2.07 -6.64 -8.60
N LEU A 188 3.38 -6.71 -8.36
CA LEU A 188 4.10 -5.67 -7.60
C LEU A 188 3.91 -4.26 -8.19
N PRO A 189 4.18 -4.01 -9.50
CA PRO A 189 4.03 -2.68 -10.04
C PRO A 189 2.56 -2.23 -10.12
N PHE A 190 1.62 -3.16 -10.26
CA PHE A 190 0.19 -2.84 -10.14
C PHE A 190 -0.18 -2.36 -8.72
N THR A 191 0.30 -3.06 -7.67
CA THR A 191 0.10 -2.67 -6.26
C THR A 191 0.73 -1.31 -5.98
N ALA A 192 1.93 -1.05 -6.49
CA ALA A 192 2.58 0.25 -6.39
C ALA A 192 1.72 1.38 -6.97
N GLY A 193 1.03 1.14 -8.09
CA GLY A 193 0.06 2.07 -8.65
C GLY A 193 -1.14 2.33 -7.73
N GLY A 194 -1.64 1.28 -7.07
CA GLY A 194 -2.71 1.39 -6.06
C GLY A 194 -2.29 2.24 -4.85
N PHE A 195 -1.10 1.99 -4.28
CA PHE A 195 -0.56 2.77 -3.17
C PHE A 195 -0.28 4.23 -3.55
N LEU A 196 0.21 4.49 -4.78
CA LEU A 196 0.31 5.87 -5.29
C LEU A 196 -1.04 6.58 -5.32
N ASN A 197 -2.10 5.90 -5.76
CA ASN A 197 -3.44 6.48 -5.75
C ASN A 197 -3.90 6.79 -4.32
N ILE A 198 -3.79 5.84 -3.40
CA ILE A 198 -4.17 6.03 -1.99
C ILE A 198 -3.41 7.20 -1.38
N ALA A 199 -2.08 7.23 -1.54
CA ALA A 199 -1.24 8.26 -0.95
C ALA A 199 -1.54 9.65 -1.53
N LEU A 200 -1.56 9.79 -2.86
CA LEU A 200 -1.60 11.09 -3.54
C LEU A 200 -3.01 11.62 -3.82
N VAL A 201 -3.97 10.73 -4.10
CA VAL A 201 -5.33 11.11 -4.47
C VAL A 201 -6.26 11.09 -3.25
N THR A 202 -6.05 10.16 -2.33
CA THR A 202 -7.01 9.91 -1.25
C THR A 202 -6.59 10.51 0.10
N VAL A 203 -5.29 10.49 0.44
CA VAL A 203 -4.81 10.97 1.75
C VAL A 203 -4.17 12.36 1.68
N LEU A 204 -3.19 12.57 0.79
CA LEU A 204 -2.43 13.82 0.71
C LEU A 204 -3.29 15.09 0.54
N PRO A 205 -4.37 15.12 -0.29
CA PRO A 205 -5.14 16.34 -0.48
C PRO A 205 -5.81 16.87 0.79
N GLU A 206 -6.13 15.99 1.76
CA GLU A 206 -6.67 16.41 3.05
C GLU A 206 -5.60 17.05 3.95
N LEU A 207 -4.35 16.56 3.88
CA LEU A 207 -3.24 17.13 4.63
C LEU A 207 -2.89 18.53 4.12
N LEU A 208 -2.99 18.76 2.80
CA LEU A 208 -2.74 20.06 2.17
C LEU A 208 -3.77 21.14 2.54
N GLN A 209 -4.89 20.79 3.17
CA GLN A 209 -5.91 21.74 3.62
C GLN A 209 -5.64 22.34 5.02
N GLU A 210 -4.53 21.98 5.69
CA GLU A 210 -4.20 22.53 7.01
C GLU A 210 -3.74 24.00 6.91
N GLU A 211 -4.51 24.90 7.51
CA GLU A 211 -4.24 26.36 7.46
C GLU A 211 -3.17 26.82 8.46
N ARG A 212 -2.90 26.05 9.52
CA ARG A 212 -1.96 26.44 10.58
C ARG A 212 -0.52 26.09 10.20
N PRO A 213 0.38 27.08 10.02
CA PRO A 213 1.72 26.83 9.47
C PRO A 213 2.58 25.91 10.35
N ALA A 214 2.44 25.99 11.68
CA ALA A 214 3.14 25.09 12.59
C ALA A 214 2.70 23.62 12.43
N GLN A 215 1.41 23.39 12.20
CA GLN A 215 0.85 22.06 11.97
C GLN A 215 1.25 21.53 10.59
N SER A 216 1.20 22.37 9.55
CA SER A 216 1.68 22.00 8.20
C SER A 216 3.18 21.64 8.21
N CYS A 217 3.98 22.36 8.99
CA CYS A 217 5.40 22.03 9.17
C CYS A 217 5.58 20.68 9.87
N ALA A 218 4.82 20.41 10.94
CA ALA A 218 4.84 19.11 11.62
C ALA A 218 4.39 17.97 10.70
N GLN A 219 3.36 18.17 9.88
CA GLN A 219 2.91 17.21 8.87
C GLN A 219 4.00 16.94 7.83
N LEU A 220 4.66 17.97 7.31
CA LEU A 220 5.78 17.81 6.38
C LEU A 220 6.94 17.03 7.02
N LEU A 221 7.30 17.31 8.27
CA LEU A 221 8.31 16.56 8.99
C LEU A 221 7.92 15.09 9.19
N CYS A 222 6.65 14.81 9.51
CA CYS A 222 6.14 13.44 9.60
C CYS A 222 6.17 12.71 8.25
N LEU A 223 5.83 13.40 7.15
CA LEU A 223 5.95 12.84 5.80
C LEU A 223 7.39 12.49 5.47
N LEU A 224 8.33 13.41 5.69
CA LEU A 224 9.76 13.16 5.50
C LEU A 224 10.26 12.03 6.41
N CYS A 225 9.78 11.95 7.65
CA CYS A 225 10.11 10.89 8.59
C CYS A 225 9.63 9.52 8.08
N GLY A 226 8.40 9.42 7.56
CA GLY A 226 7.88 8.20 6.95
C GLY A 226 8.73 7.74 5.77
N THR A 227 9.03 8.65 4.83
CA THR A 227 9.90 8.35 3.68
C THR A 227 11.31 7.96 4.11
N PHE A 228 11.89 8.66 5.08
CA PHE A 228 13.21 8.34 5.60
C PHE A 228 13.23 6.98 6.30
N THR A 229 12.17 6.63 7.03
CA THR A 229 12.04 5.31 7.67
C THR A 229 12.10 4.22 6.61
N MET A 230 11.32 4.34 5.53
CA MET A 230 11.37 3.38 4.42
C MET A 230 12.74 3.36 3.74
N ALA A 231 13.36 4.53 3.52
CA ALA A 231 14.71 4.59 2.94
C ALA A 231 15.75 3.89 3.83
N ALA A 232 15.65 4.03 5.14
CA ALA A 232 16.53 3.34 6.08
C ALA A 232 16.34 1.83 6.02
N VAL A 233 15.09 1.35 5.90
CA VAL A 233 14.83 -0.08 5.71
C VAL A 233 15.44 -0.58 4.40
N ALA A 234 15.22 0.12 3.29
CA ALA A 234 15.74 -0.24 1.97
C ALA A 234 17.27 -0.40 1.92
N VAL A 235 18.01 0.37 2.72
CA VAL A 235 19.48 0.29 2.80
C VAL A 235 19.95 -0.90 3.65
N THR A 236 19.07 -1.43 4.50
CA THR A 236 19.37 -2.54 5.43
C THR A 236 18.87 -3.91 4.99
N SER A 237 17.93 -3.95 4.03
CA SER A 237 17.39 -5.15 3.37
C SER A 237 18.27 -5.59 2.20
#